data_AF-A0AAN7UBA0-F1
#
_entry.id   AF-A0AAN7UBA0-F1
#
_cell.length_a   1.000
_cell.length_b   1.000
_cell.length_c   1.000
_cell.angle_alpha   90.00
_cell.angle_beta   90.00
_cell.angle_gamma   90.00
#
_symmetry.space_group_name_H-M   'P 1'
#
loop_
_entity.id
_entity.type
_entity.pdbx_description
1 polymer ?
#
loop_
_entity_poly.entity_id
_entity_poly.type
_entity_poly.pdbx_seq_one_letter_code
_entity_poly.pdbx_strand_id
1 'polypeptide(L)'
;MPEAMSFSDAASIPMVFSTAYVALVDIARLQKGQSILIHAAAGGVGQAAIMLAKYPGAENIYVTVGSQEKRDLVAREYGIPNNNIFNSRSISFASNLLEATGGSGVDVVLNSLAGPLLQASFEVLARFGHLVKIGKGDLEGHSLLDMGAFSRVSSYSSLDMMTLLRYRGKHAHSVLSVVAQFVRERILKPVQPVTMWPMADASKAFRLLQAG
;
A
#
# COMPACT_ATOMS: atom_id res chain seq x y z
N MET A 1 19.82 11.44 -8.24
CA MET A 1 19.33 10.23 -8.94
C MET A 1 20.54 9.38 -9.27
N PRO A 2 20.53 8.04 -9.12
CA PRO A 2 21.63 7.20 -9.58
C PRO A 2 21.87 7.40 -11.08
N GLU A 3 23.13 7.46 -11.54
CA GLU A 3 23.46 7.74 -12.95
C GLU A 3 22.85 6.73 -13.93
N ALA A 4 22.73 5.47 -13.53
CA ALA A 4 22.17 4.40 -14.35
C ALA A 4 20.63 4.37 -14.40
N MET A 5 19.93 5.25 -13.67
CA MET A 5 18.47 5.26 -13.61
C MET A 5 17.87 6.12 -14.72
N SER A 6 16.91 5.57 -15.46
CA SER A 6 16.17 6.33 -16.47
C SER A 6 15.30 7.44 -15.82
N PHE A 7 15.04 8.52 -16.56
CA PHE A 7 14.14 9.57 -16.08
C PHE A 7 12.71 9.06 -15.84
N SER A 8 12.24 8.10 -16.64
CA SER A 8 10.92 7.47 -16.46
C SER A 8 10.85 6.69 -15.14
N ASP A 9 11.88 5.91 -14.82
CA ASP A 9 11.94 5.20 -13.55
C ASP A 9 12.02 6.18 -12.39
N ALA A 10 12.86 7.20 -12.50
CA ALA A 10 13.01 8.20 -11.46
C ALA A 10 11.73 8.99 -11.19
N ALA A 11 10.95 9.31 -12.22
CA ALA A 11 9.65 9.98 -12.08
C ALA A 11 8.61 9.10 -11.36
N SER A 12 8.74 7.77 -11.43
CA SER A 12 7.80 6.83 -10.79
C SER A 12 7.96 6.75 -9.26
N ILE A 13 9.08 7.21 -8.71
CA ILE A 13 9.49 6.93 -7.32
C ILE A 13 8.86 7.88 -6.28
N PRO A 14 8.93 9.23 -6.41
CA PRO A 14 8.75 10.13 -5.27
C PRO A 14 7.42 9.96 -4.55
N MET A 15 6.30 9.93 -5.30
CA MET A 15 4.97 9.91 -4.70
C MET A 15 4.65 8.55 -4.07
N VAL A 16 4.91 7.45 -4.79
CA VAL A 16 4.49 6.11 -4.34
C VAL A 16 5.28 5.64 -3.13
N PHE A 17 6.60 5.86 -3.13
CA PHE A 17 7.46 5.46 -2.01
C PHE A 17 7.32 6.37 -0.81
N SER A 18 7.16 7.69 -0.99
CA SER A 18 6.93 8.59 0.15
C SER A 18 5.59 8.27 0.83
N THR A 19 4.55 7.95 0.06
CA THR A 19 3.24 7.53 0.60
C THR A 19 3.39 6.25 1.42
N ALA A 20 4.03 5.23 0.85
CA ALA A 20 4.22 3.95 1.53
C ALA A 20 5.13 4.08 2.75
N TYR A 21 6.18 4.91 2.69
CA TYR A 21 7.08 5.15 3.81
C TYR A 21 6.35 5.81 4.98
N VAL A 22 5.64 6.92 4.74
CA VAL A 22 4.87 7.59 5.81
C VAL A 22 3.83 6.65 6.39
N ALA A 23 3.13 5.88 5.53
CA ALA A 23 2.11 4.95 5.99
C ALA A 23 2.70 3.85 6.90
N LEU A 24 3.74 3.16 6.45
CA LEU A 24 4.25 1.98 7.14
C LEU A 24 5.23 2.32 8.26
N VAL A 25 6.08 3.33 8.07
CA VAL A 25 7.17 3.65 9.00
C VAL A 25 6.73 4.71 10.00
N ASP A 26 6.17 5.83 9.54
CA ASP A 26 5.86 6.95 10.45
C ASP A 26 4.53 6.76 11.20
N ILE A 27 3.51 6.26 10.50
CA ILE A 27 2.15 6.10 11.04
C ILE A 27 1.95 4.73 11.68
N ALA A 28 2.01 3.66 10.90
CA ALA A 28 1.78 2.30 11.41
C ALA A 28 2.93 1.80 12.29
N ARG A 29 4.14 2.35 12.09
CA ARG A 29 5.36 1.94 12.79
C ARG A 29 5.57 0.42 12.71
N LEU A 30 5.43 -0.14 11.52
CA LEU A 30 5.57 -1.57 11.25
C LEU A 30 6.93 -2.07 11.76
N GLN A 31 6.89 -3.11 12.60
CA GLN A 31 8.05 -3.72 13.22
C GLN A 31 8.38 -5.09 12.60
N LYS A 32 9.62 -5.53 12.84
CA LYS A 32 10.03 -6.91 12.56
C LYS A 32 9.10 -7.90 13.25
N GLY A 33 8.73 -8.98 12.56
CA GLY A 33 7.85 -10.01 13.12
C GLY A 33 6.36 -9.71 12.96
N GLN A 34 5.98 -8.49 12.57
CA GLN A 34 4.57 -8.16 12.37
C GLN A 34 4.05 -8.62 11.01
N SER A 35 2.74 -8.83 10.95
CA SER A 35 1.98 -9.18 9.76
C SER A 35 1.30 -7.95 9.14
N ILE A 36 1.18 -7.93 7.81
CA ILE A 36 0.57 -6.82 7.09
C ILE A 36 -0.34 -7.28 5.95
N LEU A 37 -1.48 -6.61 5.79
CA LEU A 37 -2.31 -6.67 4.58
C LEU A 37 -2.13 -5.40 3.74
N ILE A 38 -1.74 -5.57 2.47
CA ILE A 38 -1.55 -4.48 1.50
C ILE A 38 -2.60 -4.60 0.40
N HIS A 39 -3.55 -3.68 0.37
CA HIS A 39 -4.55 -3.64 -0.69
C HIS A 39 -4.02 -3.05 -2.00
N ALA A 40 -4.58 -3.52 -3.12
CA ALA A 40 -4.21 -3.09 -4.47
C ALA A 40 -2.70 -3.18 -4.73
N ALA A 41 -2.10 -4.31 -4.35
CA ALA A 41 -0.66 -4.52 -4.29
C ALA A 41 0.08 -4.36 -5.62
N ALA A 42 -0.60 -4.60 -6.75
CA ALA A 42 -0.02 -4.38 -8.07
C ALA A 42 0.01 -2.89 -8.49
N GLY A 43 -0.65 -2.00 -7.75
CA GLY A 43 -0.54 -0.56 -7.96
C GLY A 43 0.76 0.02 -7.40
N GLY A 44 1.10 1.26 -7.79
CA GLY A 44 2.38 1.88 -7.43
C GLY A 44 2.65 1.93 -5.92
N VAL A 45 1.69 2.39 -5.10
CA VAL A 45 1.85 2.42 -3.64
C VAL A 45 1.92 1.01 -3.05
N GLY A 46 1.14 0.07 -3.57
CA GLY A 46 1.13 -1.32 -3.10
C GLY A 46 2.47 -2.01 -3.30
N GLN A 47 3.07 -1.84 -4.49
CA GLN A 47 4.40 -2.35 -4.79
C GLN A 47 5.48 -1.74 -3.89
N ALA A 48 5.44 -0.41 -3.71
CA ALA A 48 6.33 0.29 -2.78
C ALA A 48 6.19 -0.21 -1.34
N ALA A 49 4.94 -0.44 -0.89
CA ALA A 49 4.64 -0.94 0.44
C ALA A 49 5.18 -2.36 0.67
N ILE A 50 5.13 -3.25 -0.33
CA ILE A 50 5.71 -4.60 -0.19
C ILE A 50 7.23 -4.50 0.04
N MET A 51 7.93 -3.68 -0.76
CA MET A 51 9.37 -3.49 -0.60
C MET A 51 9.72 -2.91 0.77
N LEU A 52 8.97 -1.91 1.22
CA LEU A 52 9.17 -1.28 2.52
C LEU A 52 8.75 -2.15 3.70
N ALA A 53 7.79 -3.07 3.54
CA ALA A 53 7.41 -4.03 4.58
C ALA A 53 8.46 -5.13 4.77
N LYS A 54 9.15 -5.53 3.70
CA LYS A 54 10.25 -6.49 3.76
C LYS A 54 11.49 -5.94 4.44
N TYR A 55 11.75 -4.64 4.30
CA TYR A 55 12.93 -4.00 4.86
C TYR A 55 13.08 -4.14 6.40
N PRO A 56 12.06 -3.85 7.24
CA PRO A 56 12.13 -4.09 8.67
C PRO A 56 11.98 -5.58 9.04
N GLY A 57 11.63 -6.45 8.09
CA GLY A 57 11.43 -7.88 8.32
C GLY A 57 10.05 -8.23 8.85
N ALA A 58 8.98 -7.70 8.26
CA ALA A 58 7.63 -8.20 8.49
C ALA A 58 7.58 -9.72 8.26
N GLU A 59 6.94 -10.45 9.17
CA GLU A 59 6.90 -11.91 9.15
C GLU A 59 6.03 -12.42 7.99
N ASN A 60 4.84 -11.83 7.85
CA ASN A 60 3.83 -12.26 6.90
C ASN A 60 3.27 -11.07 6.13
N ILE A 61 3.43 -11.09 4.80
CA ILE A 61 2.87 -10.08 3.90
C ILE A 61 1.73 -10.72 3.11
N TYR A 62 0.52 -10.22 3.35
CA TYR A 62 -0.69 -10.53 2.62
C TYR A 62 -1.04 -9.39 1.70
N VAL A 63 -1.62 -9.70 0.55
CA VAL A 63 -1.91 -8.70 -0.48
C VAL A 63 -3.25 -8.96 -1.15
N THR A 64 -3.84 -7.91 -1.72
CA THR A 64 -4.98 -8.07 -2.65
C THR A 64 -4.69 -7.51 -4.03
N VAL A 65 -5.20 -8.19 -5.05
CA VAL A 65 -5.07 -7.81 -6.47
C VAL A 65 -6.37 -8.02 -7.23
N GLY A 66 -6.53 -7.32 -8.36
CA GLY A 66 -7.79 -7.29 -9.12
C GLY A 66 -7.86 -8.20 -10.35
N SER A 67 -6.76 -8.86 -10.73
CA SER A 67 -6.70 -9.75 -11.91
C SER A 67 -5.60 -10.81 -11.77
N GLN A 68 -5.63 -11.82 -12.63
CA GLN A 68 -4.62 -12.88 -12.64
C GLN A 68 -3.23 -12.34 -13.03
N GLU A 69 -3.16 -11.43 -14.01
CA GLU A 69 -1.90 -10.83 -14.45
C GLU A 69 -1.24 -10.03 -13.30
N LYS A 70 -2.07 -9.36 -12.49
CA LYS A 70 -1.62 -8.63 -11.29
C LYS A 70 -1.17 -9.58 -10.17
N ARG A 71 -1.80 -10.74 -10.03
CA ARG A 71 -1.35 -11.81 -9.11
C ARG A 71 0.04 -12.32 -9.54
N ASP A 72 0.20 -12.65 -10.82
CA ASP A 72 1.45 -13.19 -11.35
C ASP A 72 2.60 -12.18 -11.23
N LEU A 73 2.31 -10.90 -11.49
CA LEU A 73 3.26 -9.80 -11.26
C LEU A 73 3.75 -9.79 -9.80
N VAL A 74 2.82 -9.75 -8.83
CA VAL A 74 3.20 -9.62 -7.41
C VAL A 74 3.92 -10.86 -6.90
N ALA A 75 3.48 -12.05 -7.32
CA ALA A 75 4.14 -13.31 -6.99
C ALA A 75 5.57 -13.37 -7.54
N ARG A 76 5.77 -13.01 -8.81
CA ARG A 76 7.08 -13.07 -9.46
C ARG A 76 8.03 -11.97 -8.99
N GLU A 77 7.58 -10.71 -8.98
CA GLU A 77 8.45 -9.56 -8.71
C GLU A 77 8.82 -9.42 -7.24
N TYR A 78 7.95 -9.89 -6.35
CA TYR A 78 8.10 -9.73 -4.91
C TYR A 78 8.06 -11.05 -4.14
N GLY A 79 7.98 -12.21 -4.79
CA GLY A 79 8.02 -13.51 -4.08
C GLY A 79 6.92 -13.68 -3.05
N ILE A 80 5.74 -13.06 -3.25
CA ILE A 80 4.60 -13.25 -2.36
C ILE A 80 3.98 -14.63 -2.66
N PRO A 81 3.84 -15.53 -1.65
CA PRO A 81 3.24 -16.83 -1.86
C PRO A 81 1.81 -16.71 -2.41
N ASN A 82 1.42 -17.60 -3.31
CA ASN A 82 0.08 -17.56 -3.91
C ASN A 82 -1.06 -17.63 -2.87
N ASN A 83 -0.82 -18.30 -1.74
CA ASN A 83 -1.78 -18.41 -0.63
C ASN A 83 -1.95 -17.09 0.14
N ASN A 84 -1.05 -16.12 -0.05
CA ASN A 84 -1.11 -14.80 0.59
C ASN A 84 -1.64 -13.71 -0.36
N ILE A 85 -2.07 -14.08 -1.58
CA ILE A 85 -2.62 -13.16 -2.58
C ILE A 85 -4.13 -13.40 -2.66
N PHE A 86 -4.93 -12.37 -2.38
CA PHE A 86 -6.39 -12.43 -2.39
C PHE A 86 -7.03 -11.49 -3.43
N ASN A 87 -8.34 -11.61 -3.63
CA ASN A 87 -9.08 -10.78 -4.58
C ASN A 87 -9.41 -9.40 -3.97
N SER A 88 -9.03 -8.30 -4.65
CA SER A 88 -9.29 -6.93 -4.18
C SER A 88 -10.70 -6.40 -4.49
N ARG A 89 -11.49 -7.14 -5.28
CA ARG A 89 -12.83 -6.74 -5.75
C ARG A 89 -13.96 -7.44 -4.98
N SER A 90 -13.62 -8.32 -4.04
CA SER A 90 -14.58 -9.10 -3.26
C SER A 90 -14.22 -9.05 -1.79
N ILE A 91 -15.23 -9.02 -0.93
CA ILE A 91 -15.07 -9.09 0.52
C ILE A 91 -14.44 -10.42 0.98
N SER A 92 -14.40 -11.43 0.11
CA SER A 92 -13.82 -12.75 0.40
C SER A 92 -12.33 -12.71 0.78
N PHE A 93 -11.60 -11.62 0.52
CA PHE A 93 -10.24 -11.49 1.06
C PHE A 93 -10.21 -11.60 2.59
N ALA A 94 -11.28 -11.16 3.28
CA ALA A 94 -11.30 -11.12 4.73
C ALA A 94 -11.35 -12.53 5.33
N SER A 95 -12.26 -13.38 4.83
CA SER A 95 -12.33 -14.78 5.24
C SER A 95 -11.06 -15.54 4.90
N ASN A 96 -10.52 -15.34 3.70
CA ASN A 96 -9.29 -16.01 3.26
C ASN A 96 -8.08 -15.60 4.11
N LEU A 97 -8.01 -14.33 4.51
CA LEU A 97 -6.95 -13.84 5.39
C LEU A 97 -7.08 -14.40 6.81
N LEU A 98 -8.30 -14.45 7.35
CA LEU A 98 -8.54 -15.05 8.66
C LEU A 98 -8.18 -16.54 8.65
N GLU A 99 -8.53 -17.28 7.60
CA GLU A 99 -8.11 -18.67 7.42
C GLU A 99 -6.57 -18.79 7.39
N ALA A 100 -5.90 -17.97 6.58
CA ALA A 100 -4.45 -17.97 6.45
C ALA A 100 -3.69 -17.53 7.71
N THR A 101 -4.37 -16.85 8.65
CA THR A 101 -3.80 -16.37 9.92
C THR A 101 -4.31 -17.15 11.14
N GLY A 102 -5.04 -18.24 10.93
CA GLY A 102 -5.65 -19.02 12.02
C GLY A 102 -6.62 -18.20 12.89
N GLY A 103 -7.27 -17.20 12.30
CA GLY A 103 -8.21 -16.29 12.95
C GLY A 103 -7.57 -15.10 13.67
N SER A 104 -6.23 -14.98 13.65
CA SER A 104 -5.53 -13.91 14.37
C SER A 104 -5.67 -12.53 13.71
N GLY A 105 -5.89 -12.49 12.39
CA GLY A 105 -5.87 -11.25 11.63
C GLY A 105 -4.45 -10.75 11.36
N VAL A 106 -4.31 -9.45 11.09
CA VAL A 106 -3.02 -8.80 10.81
C VAL A 106 -2.74 -7.59 11.69
N ASP A 107 -1.46 -7.30 11.95
CA ASP A 107 -1.04 -6.17 12.77
C ASP A 107 -1.22 -4.83 12.04
N VAL A 108 -0.97 -4.80 10.73
CA VAL A 108 -1.08 -3.57 9.93
C VAL A 108 -1.94 -3.82 8.69
N VAL A 109 -2.78 -2.85 8.36
CA VAL A 109 -3.52 -2.83 7.09
C VAL A 109 -3.20 -1.52 6.37
N LEU A 110 -2.63 -1.61 5.16
CA LEU A 110 -2.55 -0.49 4.23
C LEU A 110 -3.73 -0.54 3.28
N ASN A 111 -4.73 0.32 3.51
CA ASN A 111 -5.99 0.29 2.79
C ASN A 111 -6.19 1.45 1.80
N SER A 112 -6.56 1.09 0.57
CA SER A 112 -7.04 1.99 -0.48
C SER A 112 -8.48 1.71 -0.92
N LEU A 113 -9.09 0.62 -0.45
CA LEU A 113 -10.45 0.19 -0.82
C LEU A 113 -11.51 0.97 -0.04
N ALA A 114 -12.74 0.99 -0.54
CA ALA A 114 -13.84 1.79 -0.01
C ALA A 114 -15.08 0.99 0.39
N GLY A 115 -16.01 1.62 1.12
CA GLY A 115 -17.30 1.06 1.49
C GLY A 115 -17.18 -0.27 2.26
N PRO A 116 -17.93 -1.33 1.89
CA PRO A 116 -17.89 -2.62 2.57
C PRO A 116 -16.49 -3.26 2.63
N LEU A 117 -15.64 -2.99 1.63
CA LEU A 117 -14.27 -3.51 1.60
C LEU A 117 -13.41 -2.83 2.66
N LEU A 118 -13.61 -1.54 2.94
CA LEU A 118 -12.94 -0.85 4.05
C LEU A 118 -13.35 -1.46 5.40
N GLN A 119 -14.64 -1.72 5.61
CA GLN A 119 -15.12 -2.31 6.88
C GLN A 119 -14.50 -3.68 7.10
N ALA A 120 -14.54 -4.54 6.07
CA ALA A 120 -13.90 -5.86 6.12
C ALA A 120 -12.39 -5.78 6.37
N SER A 121 -11.72 -4.75 5.82
CA SER A 121 -10.30 -4.50 6.07
C SER A 121 -10.02 -4.17 7.54
N PHE A 122 -10.96 -3.51 8.22
CA PHE A 122 -10.82 -3.13 9.62
C PHE A 122 -11.17 -4.30 10.56
N GLU A 123 -12.09 -5.17 10.14
CA GLU A 123 -12.47 -6.39 10.84
C GLU A 123 -11.34 -7.42 10.96
N VAL A 124 -10.46 -7.49 9.95
CA VAL A 124 -9.32 -8.41 9.95
C VAL A 124 -8.09 -7.93 10.71
N LEU A 125 -8.17 -6.79 11.39
CA LEU A 125 -7.09 -6.38 12.30
C LEU A 125 -7.00 -7.31 13.51
N ALA A 126 -5.77 -7.70 13.82
CA ALA A 126 -5.40 -8.32 15.09
C ALA A 126 -5.61 -7.33 16.26
N ARG A 127 -5.50 -7.84 17.50
CA ARG A 127 -5.46 -6.96 18.67
C ARG A 127 -4.28 -6.00 18.59
N PHE A 128 -4.50 -4.74 18.97
CA PHE A 128 -3.53 -3.65 18.82
C PHE A 128 -3.17 -3.30 17.38
N GLY A 129 -3.88 -3.86 16.39
CA GLY A 129 -3.62 -3.61 14.99
C GLY A 129 -3.90 -2.16 14.56
N HIS A 130 -3.28 -1.76 13.46
CA HIS A 130 -3.36 -0.40 12.93
C HIS A 130 -3.75 -0.40 11.44
N LEU A 131 -4.82 0.29 11.09
CA LEU A 131 -5.22 0.52 9.69
C LEU A 131 -4.82 1.92 9.24
N VAL A 132 -4.02 2.00 8.18
CA VAL A 132 -3.69 3.24 7.48
C VAL A 132 -4.51 3.35 6.20
N LYS A 133 -5.38 4.35 6.12
CA LYS A 133 -6.21 4.67 4.96
C LYS A 133 -5.53 5.70 4.07
N ILE A 134 -5.25 5.35 2.82
CA ILE A 134 -4.69 6.27 1.81
C ILE A 134 -5.71 6.71 0.74
N GLY A 135 -6.90 6.09 0.70
CA GLY A 135 -7.98 6.47 -0.22
C GLY A 135 -8.89 7.56 0.36
N LYS A 136 -9.39 8.48 -0.48
CA LYS A 136 -10.23 9.61 -0.06
C LYS A 136 -11.74 9.39 -0.16
N GLY A 137 -12.19 8.45 -0.98
CA GLY A 137 -13.61 8.31 -1.34
C GLY A 137 -14.57 8.28 -0.15
N ASP A 138 -14.30 7.44 0.86
CA ASP A 138 -15.15 7.34 2.05
C ASP A 138 -15.05 8.57 2.98
N LEU A 139 -13.89 9.22 3.02
CA LEU A 139 -13.64 10.39 3.86
C LEU A 139 -14.40 11.60 3.33
N GLU A 140 -14.38 11.80 2.01
CA GLU A 140 -15.15 12.84 1.32
C GLU A 140 -16.66 12.55 1.32
N GLY A 141 -17.03 11.26 1.32
CA GLY A 141 -18.42 10.80 1.43
C GLY A 141 -18.97 10.75 2.85
N HIS A 142 -18.21 11.18 3.87
CA HIS A 142 -18.60 11.13 5.29
C HIS A 142 -19.13 9.76 5.74
N SER A 143 -18.49 8.68 5.27
CA SER A 143 -18.91 7.32 5.60
C SER A 143 -18.73 7.03 7.09
N LEU A 144 -19.64 6.23 7.64
CA LEU A 144 -19.57 5.79 9.03
C LEU A 144 -18.58 4.64 9.18
N LEU A 145 -17.81 4.64 10.28
CA LEU A 145 -16.91 3.56 10.66
C LEU A 145 -17.54 2.77 11.81
N ASP A 146 -17.53 1.44 11.72
CA ASP A 146 -18.06 0.60 12.80
C ASP A 146 -17.12 0.65 14.02
N MET A 147 -17.69 1.00 15.18
CA MET A 147 -16.94 1.08 16.44
C MET A 147 -16.53 -0.29 16.99
N GLY A 148 -17.16 -1.38 16.54
CA GLY A 148 -16.90 -2.74 17.01
C GLY A 148 -15.44 -3.18 16.83
N ALA A 149 -14.78 -2.73 15.77
CA ALA A 149 -13.38 -3.06 15.51
C ALA A 149 -12.41 -2.47 16.56
N PHE A 150 -12.76 -1.36 17.21
CA PHE A 150 -11.94 -0.75 18.28
C PHE A 150 -11.95 -1.55 19.58
N SER A 151 -12.88 -2.51 19.75
CA SER A 151 -12.86 -3.45 20.88
C SER A 151 -11.59 -4.31 20.94
N ARG A 152 -10.88 -4.44 19.80
CA ARG A 152 -9.56 -5.10 19.69
C ARG A 152 -8.40 -4.18 20.08
N VAL A 153 -8.67 -3.01 20.67
CA VAL A 153 -7.66 -1.97 20.96
C VAL A 153 -6.93 -1.53 19.68
N SER A 154 -7.64 -1.56 18.56
CA SER A 154 -7.11 -1.19 17.25
C SER A 154 -7.07 0.32 17.08
N SER A 155 -6.34 0.77 16.05
CA SER A 155 -6.24 2.18 15.70
C SER A 155 -6.41 2.39 14.19
N TYR A 156 -6.87 3.59 13.85
CA TYR A 156 -7.15 4.00 12.47
C TYR A 156 -6.46 5.34 12.21
N SER A 157 -5.80 5.48 11.06
CA SER A 157 -5.21 6.75 10.62
C SER A 157 -5.48 6.99 9.15
N SER A 158 -5.87 8.21 8.80
CA SER A 158 -5.92 8.66 7.42
C SER A 158 -4.61 9.31 7.02
N LEU A 159 -4.17 9.03 5.80
CA LEU A 159 -2.99 9.63 5.19
C LEU A 159 -3.37 10.28 3.86
N ASP A 160 -3.17 11.59 3.76
CA ASP A 160 -3.20 12.34 2.51
C ASP A 160 -1.85 13.00 2.27
N MET A 161 -1.06 12.44 1.34
CA MET A 161 0.26 12.98 1.03
C MET A 161 0.22 14.39 0.45
N MET A 162 -0.86 14.80 -0.22
CA MET A 162 -0.98 16.17 -0.72
C MET A 162 -1.15 17.17 0.42
N THR A 163 -1.93 16.80 1.43
CA THR A 163 -2.08 17.59 2.66
C THR A 163 -0.77 17.60 3.45
N LEU A 164 -0.08 16.47 3.56
CA LEU A 164 1.23 16.39 4.20
C LEU A 164 2.28 17.26 3.50
N LEU A 165 2.33 17.26 2.17
CA LEU A 165 3.20 18.15 1.38
C LEU A 165 2.89 19.63 1.63
N ARG A 166 1.60 20.00 1.67
CA ARG A 166 1.15 21.38 1.85
C ARG A 166 1.46 21.93 3.24
N TYR A 167 1.17 21.16 4.30
CA TYR A 167 1.21 21.65 5.68
C TYR A 167 2.43 21.17 6.47
N ARG A 168 3.11 20.12 6.01
CA ARG A 168 4.31 19.54 6.65
C ARG A 168 5.43 19.30 5.63
N GLY A 169 5.63 20.24 4.70
CA GLY A 169 6.60 20.12 3.61
C GLY A 169 8.04 19.77 4.04
N LYS A 170 8.49 20.24 5.21
CA LYS A 170 9.80 19.85 5.77
C LYS A 170 9.90 18.34 6.03
N HIS A 171 8.83 17.75 6.58
CA HIS A 171 8.78 16.31 6.83
C HIS A 171 8.66 15.54 5.51
N ALA A 172 7.83 16.00 4.57
CA ALA A 172 7.74 15.41 3.23
C ALA A 172 9.10 15.38 2.51
N HIS A 173 9.86 16.47 2.60
CA HIS A 173 11.22 16.57 2.04
C HIS A 173 12.20 15.60 2.73
N SER A 174 12.11 15.46 4.06
CA SER A 174 12.91 14.49 4.81
C SER A 174 12.61 13.06 4.35
N VAL A 175 11.33 12.70 4.21
CA VAL A 175 10.92 11.38 3.72
C VAL A 175 11.44 11.13 2.31
N LEU A 176 11.31 12.09 1.40
CA LEU A 176 11.83 11.95 0.04
C LEU A 176 13.35 11.75 0.02
N SER A 177 14.08 12.39 0.93
CA SER A 177 15.53 12.23 1.06
C SER A 177 15.91 10.82 1.51
N VAL A 178 15.15 10.24 2.46
CA VAL A 178 15.31 8.84 2.89
C VAL A 178 15.00 7.88 1.76
N VAL A 179 13.88 8.08 1.04
CA VAL A 179 13.53 7.27 -0.14
C VAL A 179 14.64 7.32 -1.19
N ALA A 180 15.18 8.52 -1.47
CA ALA A 180 16.27 8.68 -2.42
C ALA A 180 17.55 7.96 -1.96
N GLN A 181 17.80 7.87 -0.65
CA GLN A 181 18.90 7.09 -0.09
C GLN A 181 18.68 5.58 -0.29
N PHE A 182 17.51 5.06 0.05
CA PHE A 182 17.19 3.65 -0.13
C PHE A 182 17.28 3.20 -1.60
N VAL A 183 16.93 4.09 -2.54
CA VAL A 183 17.12 3.85 -3.97
C VAL A 183 18.61 3.79 -4.35
N ARG A 184 19.45 4.70 -3.81
CA ARG A 184 20.90 4.67 -4.04
C ARG A 184 21.53 3.38 -3.48
N GLU A 185 21.07 2.94 -2.33
CA GLU A 185 21.52 1.72 -1.65
C GLU A 185 20.91 0.43 -2.23
N ARG A 186 20.05 0.56 -3.26
CA ARG A 186 19.36 -0.56 -3.93
C ARG A 186 18.46 -1.38 -3.00
N ILE A 187 18.04 -0.80 -1.87
CA ILE A 187 17.00 -1.33 -1.00
C ILE A 187 15.65 -1.26 -1.71
N LEU A 188 15.40 -0.15 -2.42
CA LEU A 188 14.20 0.06 -3.23
C LEU A 188 14.57 0.06 -4.72
N LYS A 189 13.72 -0.57 -5.53
CA LYS A 189 13.77 -0.52 -7.00
C LYS A 189 12.52 0.18 -7.54
N PRO A 190 12.55 0.79 -8.73
CA PRO A 190 11.35 1.33 -9.38
C PRO A 190 10.22 0.30 -9.45
N VAL A 191 8.98 0.74 -9.25
CA VAL A 191 7.79 -0.12 -9.39
C VAL A 191 7.59 -0.51 -10.86
N GLN A 192 6.96 -1.65 -11.12
CA GLN A 192 6.82 -2.19 -12.48
C GLN A 192 5.38 -2.56 -12.82
N PRO A 193 4.93 -2.41 -14.07
CA PRO A 193 5.63 -1.75 -15.18
C PRO A 193 5.56 -0.22 -15.09
N VAL A 194 6.54 0.47 -15.69
CA VAL A 194 6.45 1.91 -16.00
C VAL A 194 6.00 2.06 -17.46
N THR A 195 4.75 2.49 -17.67
CA THR A 195 4.18 2.66 -19.01
C THR A 195 4.30 4.11 -19.47
N MET A 196 5.11 4.35 -20.51
CA MET A 196 5.31 5.67 -21.08
C MET A 196 4.30 5.96 -22.20
N TRP A 197 3.78 7.19 -22.22
CA TRP A 197 2.90 7.68 -23.26
C TRP A 197 3.42 9.01 -23.82
N PRO A 198 3.31 9.27 -25.13
CA PRO A 198 3.53 10.59 -25.69
C PRO A 198 2.55 11.60 -25.10
N MET A 199 2.98 12.86 -24.95
CA MET A 199 2.11 13.92 -24.41
C MET A 199 0.81 14.10 -25.22
N ALA A 200 0.87 13.87 -26.54
CA ALA A 200 -0.30 13.92 -27.42
C ALA A 200 -1.38 12.87 -27.07
N ASP A 201 -1.00 11.78 -26.39
CA ASP A 201 -1.90 10.69 -25.99
C ASP A 201 -2.32 10.77 -24.51
N ALA A 202 -2.16 11.92 -23.86
CA ALA A 202 -2.50 12.10 -22.44
C ALA A 202 -3.91 11.58 -22.09
N SER A 203 -4.92 11.86 -22.91
CA SER A 203 -6.29 11.38 -22.70
C SER A 203 -6.43 9.85 -22.77
N LYS A 204 -5.58 9.14 -23.52
CA LYS A 204 -5.55 7.67 -23.51
C LYS A 204 -4.90 7.17 -22.21
N ALA A 205 -3.82 7.80 -21.77
CA ALA A 205 -3.15 7.48 -20.51
C ALA A 205 -4.11 7.65 -19.30
N PHE A 206 -4.88 8.74 -19.25
CA PHE A 206 -5.88 8.95 -18.18
C PHE A 206 -7.00 7.90 -18.20
N ARG A 207 -7.49 7.49 -19.38
CA ARG A 207 -8.49 6.43 -19.50
C ARG A 207 -7.96 5.07 -19.02
N LEU A 208 -6.70 4.76 -19.33
CA LEU A 208 -6.06 3.54 -18.83
C LEU A 208 -5.99 3.53 -17.29
N LEU A 209 -5.61 4.66 -16.68
CA LEU A 209 -5.56 4.78 -15.21
C LEU A 209 -6.93 4.60 -14.55
N GLN A 210 -8.01 5.05 -15.20
CA GLN A 210 -9.37 4.87 -14.69
C GLN A 210 -9.87 3.43 -14.80
N ALA A 211 -9.41 2.67 -15.80
CA ALA A 211 -9.84 1.29 -16.02
C ALA A 211 -9.31 0.30 -14.96
N GLY A 212 -8.19 0.64 -14.30
CA GLY A 212 -7.66 -0.09 -13.15
C GLY A 212 -6.79 -1.28 -13.50
#